data_AF-X1PIQ3-F1
#
_entry.id   AF-X1PIQ3-F1
#
_cell.length_a   1.000
_cell.length_b   1.000
_cell.length_c   1.000
_cell.angle_alpha   90.00
_cell.angle_beta   90.00
_cell.angle_gamma   90.00
#
_symmetry.space_group_name_H-M   'P 1'
#
loop_
_entity.id
_entity.type
_entity.pdbx_description
1 polymer ?
#
loop_
_entity_poly.entity_id
_entity_poly.type
_entity_poly.pdbx_seq_one_letter_code
_entity_poly.pdbx_strand_id
1 'polypeptide(L)'
;MNPSKIFKLGLKRIRLTVNNVDSWDIYWDKPEIPIDPKHDDFITRLVDNGIIITYIFCFWDKEYVAQGEEVLYPKFKTEDEIQRYLDYVQ
;
A
#
# COMPACT_ATOMS: atom_id res chain seq x y z
N MET A 1 5.58 -15.31 1.17
CA MET A 1 6.32 -15.53 -0.09
C MET A 1 7.80 -15.74 0.25
N ASN A 2 8.50 -16.71 -0.34
CA ASN A 2 9.93 -16.94 -0.06
C ASN A 2 10.80 -16.12 -1.04
N PRO A 3 11.53 -15.07 -0.59
CA PRO A 3 12.29 -14.19 -1.47
C PRO A 3 13.47 -14.88 -2.17
N SER A 4 13.93 -16.04 -1.67
CA SER A 4 15.03 -16.81 -2.32
C SER A 4 14.73 -17.22 -3.76
N LYS A 5 13.44 -17.38 -4.13
CA LYS A 5 13.05 -17.66 -5.51
C LYS A 5 13.22 -16.45 -6.43
N ILE A 6 13.00 -15.24 -5.89
CA ILE A 6 13.13 -13.97 -6.63
C ILE A 6 14.61 -13.72 -6.96
N PHE A 7 15.50 -13.96 -6.00
CA PHE A 7 16.94 -13.70 -6.16
C PHE A 7 17.58 -14.57 -7.26
N LYS A 8 17.14 -15.82 -7.40
CA LYS A 8 17.65 -16.74 -8.42
C LYS A 8 17.28 -16.33 -9.86
N LEU A 9 16.29 -15.43 -10.02
CA LEU A 9 15.88 -14.94 -11.34
C LEU A 9 16.72 -13.76 -11.84
N GLY A 10 17.69 -13.27 -11.05
CA GLY A 10 18.52 -12.13 -11.43
C GLY A 10 17.78 -10.79 -11.43
N LEU A 11 16.61 -10.73 -10.79
CA LEU A 11 15.78 -9.53 -10.71
C LEU A 11 16.53 -8.39 -9.99
N LYS A 12 16.42 -7.18 -10.55
CA LYS A 12 17.03 -5.94 -10.01
C LYS A 12 16.02 -4.96 -9.46
N ARG A 13 14.74 -5.16 -9.79
CA ARG A 13 13.64 -4.29 -9.41
C ARG A 13 12.43 -5.12 -9.03
N ILE A 14 11.69 -4.65 -8.03
CA ILE A 14 10.37 -5.19 -7.68
C ILE A 14 9.40 -4.02 -7.48
N ARG A 15 8.15 -4.24 -7.88
CA ARG A 15 7.05 -3.32 -7.63
C ARG A 15 6.10 -4.00 -6.65
N LEU A 16 5.74 -3.31 -5.56
CA LEU A 16 4.86 -3.85 -4.54
C LEU A 16 3.94 -2.77 -3.96
N THR A 17 2.77 -3.20 -3.50
CA THR A 17 1.86 -2.49 -2.60
C THR A 17 1.94 -3.17 -1.23
N VAL A 18 1.81 -2.42 -0.13
CA VAL A 18 1.52 -3.03 1.19
C VAL A 18 0.24 -2.47 1.78
N ASN A 19 -0.26 -3.14 2.81
CA ASN A 19 -1.53 -2.88 3.50
C ASN A 19 -2.77 -3.12 2.63
N ASN A 20 -2.84 -2.52 1.43
CA ASN A 20 -3.93 -2.71 0.48
C ASN A 20 -3.37 -2.91 -0.93
N VAL A 21 -3.94 -3.89 -1.64
CA VAL A 21 -3.85 -3.95 -3.09
C VAL A 21 -5.15 -3.34 -3.62
N ASP A 22 -5.12 -2.75 -4.81
CA ASP A 22 -6.35 -2.52 -5.57
C ASP A 22 -6.90 -3.89 -6.01
N SER A 23 -7.54 -4.59 -5.08
CA SER A 23 -8.05 -5.95 -5.25
C SER A 23 -9.39 -6.13 -4.54
N TRP A 24 -10.06 -7.23 -4.86
CA TRP A 24 -11.37 -7.59 -4.29
C TRP A 24 -11.36 -7.83 -2.77
N ASP A 25 -10.19 -8.08 -2.18
CA ASP A 25 -10.02 -8.43 -0.77
C ASP A 25 -9.43 -7.25 0.01
N ILE A 26 -10.26 -6.23 0.28
CA ILE A 26 -9.89 -5.10 1.12
C ILE A 26 -9.98 -5.52 2.60
N TYR A 27 -8.88 -5.42 3.33
CA TYR A 27 -8.83 -5.65 4.78
C TYR A 27 -9.31 -4.41 5.53
N TRP A 28 -10.63 -4.22 5.62
CA TRP A 28 -11.27 -3.05 6.24
C TRP A 28 -10.90 -2.86 7.72
N ASP A 29 -10.54 -3.93 8.41
CA ASP A 29 -10.14 -3.95 9.82
C ASP A 29 -8.69 -3.50 10.06
N LYS A 30 -7.89 -3.36 9.00
CA LYS A 30 -6.49 -2.96 9.11
C LYS A 30 -6.29 -1.48 8.86
N PRO A 31 -5.47 -0.82 9.70
CA PRO A 31 -5.19 0.60 9.54
C PRO A 31 -4.52 0.84 8.19
N GLU A 32 -4.93 1.91 7.51
CA GLU A 32 -4.49 2.22 6.14
C GLU A 32 -3.09 2.86 6.11
N ILE A 33 -2.78 3.65 7.14
CA ILE A 33 -1.58 4.48 7.24
C ILE A 33 -0.33 3.68 7.66
N PRO A 34 -0.30 2.97 8.80
CA PRO A 34 0.92 2.31 9.26
C PRO A 34 1.18 1.03 8.46
N ILE A 35 2.39 0.90 7.91
CA ILE A 35 2.85 -0.35 7.29
C ILE A 35 2.94 -1.44 8.36
N ASP A 36 2.28 -2.57 8.12
CA ASP A 36 2.32 -3.72 9.04
C ASP A 36 3.78 -4.24 9.17
N PRO A 37 4.36 -4.28 10.40
CA PRO A 37 5.76 -4.68 10.63
C PRO A 37 6.12 -6.07 10.09
N LYS A 38 5.13 -6.93 9.81
CA LYS A 38 5.38 -8.22 9.16
C LYS A 38 6.07 -8.08 7.79
N HIS A 39 6.02 -6.90 7.17
CA HIS A 39 6.65 -6.61 5.89
C HIS A 39 8.14 -6.29 6.01
N ASP A 40 8.64 -5.95 7.20
CA ASP A 40 9.99 -5.45 7.42
C ASP A 40 11.07 -6.47 7.03
N ASP A 41 10.93 -7.74 7.43
CA ASP A 41 11.89 -8.80 7.05
C ASP A 41 11.96 -8.96 5.53
N PHE A 42 10.80 -8.91 4.86
CA PHE A 42 10.75 -9.05 3.41
C PHE A 42 11.41 -7.87 2.70
N ILE A 43 11.09 -6.64 3.13
CA ILE A 43 11.66 -5.41 2.56
C ILE A 43 13.17 -5.36 2.81
N THR A 44 13.60 -5.63 4.04
CA THR A 44 15.03 -5.65 4.43
C THR A 44 15.81 -6.62 3.55
N ARG A 45 15.30 -7.84 3.34
CA ARG A 45 15.98 -8.84 2.51
C ARG A 45 16.06 -8.45 1.04
N LEU A 46 15.07 -7.73 0.51
CA LEU A 46 15.14 -7.20 -0.86
C LEU A 46 16.25 -6.15 -0.99
N VAL A 47 16.32 -5.22 -0.02
CA VAL A 47 17.34 -4.16 0.03
C VAL A 47 18.74 -4.76 0.19
N ASP A 48 18.92 -5.70 1.12
CA ASP A 48 20.20 -6.39 1.37
C ASP A 48 20.74 -7.13 0.13
N ASN A 49 19.85 -7.53 -0.78
CA ASN A 49 20.20 -8.19 -2.05
C ASN A 49 20.30 -7.21 -3.23
N GLY A 50 20.32 -5.90 -2.97
CA GLY A 50 20.48 -4.86 -3.98
C GLY A 50 19.28 -4.71 -4.93
N ILE A 51 18.09 -5.16 -4.51
CA ILE A 51 16.86 -4.97 -5.29
C ILE A 51 16.30 -3.58 -5.02
N ILE A 52 16.07 -2.83 -6.09
CA ILE A 52 15.40 -1.53 -6.03
C ILE A 52 13.89 -1.76 -5.90
N ILE A 53 13.29 -1.18 -4.87
CA ILE A 53 11.86 -1.29 -4.60
C ILE A 53 11.13 -0.09 -5.20
N THR A 54 10.09 -0.33 -5.99
CA THR A 54 9.07 0.65 -6.33
C THR A 54 7.86 0.37 -5.48
N TYR A 55 7.60 1.27 -4.54
CA TYR A 55 6.44 1.17 -3.67
C TYR A 55 5.24 1.87 -4.33
N ILE A 56 4.10 1.19 -4.38
CA ILE A 56 2.84 1.76 -4.85
C ILE A 56 1.97 2.05 -3.63
N PHE A 57 1.51 3.29 -3.50
CA PHE A 57 0.48 3.68 -2.53
C PHE A 57 -0.90 3.55 -3.15
N CYS A 58 -1.86 3.03 -2.39
CA CYS A 58 -3.25 2.83 -2.82
C CYS A 58 -4.17 3.39 -1.74
N PHE A 59 -4.74 4.57 -2.02
CA PHE A 59 -5.63 5.28 -1.13
C PHE A 59 -7.09 4.88 -1.38
N TRP A 60 -7.68 4.15 -0.44
CA TRP A 60 -9.08 3.72 -0.47
C TRP A 60 -10.01 4.65 0.32
N ASP A 61 -9.47 5.58 1.11
CA ASP A 61 -10.22 6.44 2.04
C ASP A 61 -11.12 5.61 2.97
N LYS A 62 -10.51 4.66 3.70
CA LYS A 62 -11.27 3.75 4.58
C LYS A 62 -12.08 4.48 5.64
N GLU A 63 -11.62 5.64 6.08
CA GLU A 63 -12.34 6.48 7.05
C GLU A 63 -13.64 7.01 6.46
N TYR A 64 -13.61 7.52 5.22
CA TYR A 64 -14.81 7.97 4.51
C TYR A 64 -15.79 6.80 4.30
N VAL A 65 -15.30 5.63 3.86
CA VAL A 65 -16.15 4.44 3.69
C VAL A 65 -16.74 3.95 5.02
N ALA A 66 -15.98 4.01 6.11
CA ALA A 66 -16.46 3.61 7.44
C ALA A 66 -17.64 4.46 7.95
N GLN A 67 -17.81 5.68 7.41
CA GLN A 67 -18.94 6.56 7.70
C GLN A 67 -20.21 6.21 6.90
N GLY A 68 -20.16 5.16 6.07
CA GLY A 68 -21.27 4.71 5.22
C GLY A 68 -21.31 5.36 3.84
N GLU A 69 -20.25 6.08 3.48
CA GLU A 69 -20.14 6.73 2.17
C GLU A 69 -19.60 5.76 1.11
N GLU A 70 -19.95 6.00 -0.14
CA GLU A 70 -19.42 5.24 -1.28
C GLU A 70 -18.24 5.99 -1.93
N VAL A 71 -17.21 5.26 -2.33
CA VAL A 71 -16.10 5.82 -3.11
C VAL A 71 -16.60 6.10 -4.54
N LEU A 72 -17.08 7.32 -4.77
CA LEU A 72 -17.61 7.77 -6.06
C LEU A 72 -16.50 8.33 -6.97
N TYR A 73 -16.78 8.41 -8.27
CA TYR A 73 -15.91 9.09 -9.24
C TYR A 73 -16.63 10.30 -9.85
N PRO A 74 -16.09 11.53 -9.78
CA PRO A 74 -14.78 11.91 -9.23
C PRO A 74 -14.68 11.76 -7.70
N LYS A 75 -13.46 11.40 -7.24
CA LYS A 75 -13.18 10.89 -5.90
C LYS A 75 -13.24 11.93 -4.79
N PHE A 76 -12.97 13.19 -5.12
CA PHE A 76 -12.92 14.30 -4.17
C PHE A 76 -13.93 15.37 -4.55
N LYS A 77 -14.70 15.82 -3.58
CA LYS A 77 -15.75 16.85 -3.63
C LYS A 77 -15.49 17.96 -2.63
N THR A 78 -14.72 17.70 -1.58
CA THR A 78 -14.44 18.65 -0.49
C THR A 78 -12.94 18.79 -0.24
N GLU A 79 -12.53 19.91 0.35
CA GLU A 79 -11.14 20.12 0.78
C GLU A 79 -10.73 19.14 1.88
N ASP A 80 -11.66 18.74 2.76
CA ASP A 80 -11.40 17.75 3.80
C ASP A 80 -11.04 16.38 3.21
N GLU A 81 -11.69 15.97 2.11
CA GLU A 81 -11.34 14.76 1.36
C GLU A 81 -9.94 14.84 0.72
N ILE A 82 -9.55 16.02 0.25
CA ILE A 82 -8.18 16.26 -0.27
C ILE A 82 -7.17 16.18 0.87
N GLN A 83 -7.46 16.78 2.02
CA GLN A 83 -6.56 16.75 3.16
C GLN A 83 -6.31 15.32 3.66
N ARG A 84 -7.35 14.47 3.72
CA ARG A 84 -7.17 13.04 4.07
C ARG A 84 -6.24 12.30 3.10
N TYR A 85 -6.32 12.61 1.80
CA TYR A 85 -5.37 12.06 0.83
C TYR A 85 -3.94 12.59 1.05
N LEU A 86 -3.79 13.88 1.35
CA LEU A 86 -2.48 14.48 1.64
C LEU A 86 -1.84 13.87 2.89
N ASP A 87 -2.62 13.65 3.95
CA ASP A 87 -2.15 13.02 5.19
C ASP A 87 -1.73 11.55 4.96
N TYR A 88 -2.34 10.88 3.99
CA TYR A 88 -1.97 9.50 3.61
C TYR A 88 -0.64 9.40 2.84
N VAL A 89 -0.28 10.42 2.05
CA VAL A 89 0.93 10.39 1.20
C VAL A 89 2.16 11.07 1.80
N GLN A 90 2.02 11.74 2.95
CA GLN A 90 3.13 12.36 3.70
C GLN A 90 3.97 11.32 4.47
#